data_AF-A0A0L0UJ88-F1
#
_entry.id   AF-A0A0L0UJ88-F1
#
_cell.length_a   1.000
_cell.length_b   1.000
_cell.length_c   1.000
_cell.angle_alpha   90.00
_cell.angle_beta   90.00
_cell.angle_gamma   90.00
#
_symmetry.space_group_name_H-M   'P 1'
#
loop_
_entity.id
_entity.type
_entity.pdbx_description
1 polymer ?
#
loop_
_entity_poly.entity_id
_entity_poly.type
_entity_poly.pdbx_seq_one_letter_code
_entity_poly.pdbx_strand_id
1 'polypeptide(L)'
;IERDFEVIIVDQSEKPWPERGRDFGFPLCYYHSPVKGAVRARNTGAMLAQGKVIAFTDDDCRPGPNWLANARKYFEIEGIVGVEGIITSDHHGDDNWRPVTNVGFESIGFMTANLMVRSSVFHYL
;
A
#
# COMPACT_ATOMS: atom_id res chain seq x y z
N ILE A 1 -11.10 10.53 -11.02
CA ILE A 1 -10.29 10.13 -9.84
C ILE A 1 -11.20 9.28 -8.97
N GLU A 2 -10.77 8.06 -8.66
CA GLU A 2 -11.47 7.15 -7.74
C GLU A 2 -11.75 7.85 -6.39
N ARG A 3 -12.89 7.58 -5.76
CA ARG A 3 -13.27 8.17 -4.47
C ARG A 3 -13.80 7.16 -3.46
N ASP A 4 -14.02 5.92 -3.89
CA ASP A 4 -14.44 4.83 -3.02
C ASP A 4 -13.20 4.12 -2.45
N PHE A 5 -12.55 4.79 -1.50
CA PHE A 5 -11.41 4.28 -0.74
C PHE A 5 -11.30 4.97 0.62
N GLU A 6 -10.56 4.34 1.51
CA GLU A 6 -10.05 4.92 2.75
C GLU A 6 -8.51 4.84 2.74
N VAL A 7 -7.87 5.64 3.59
CA VAL A 7 -6.43 5.59 3.80
C VAL A 7 -6.15 5.19 5.23
N ILE A 8 -5.24 4.23 5.40
CA ILE A 8 -4.76 3.81 6.72
C ILE A 8 -3.29 4.14 6.81
N ILE A 9 -2.92 4.95 7.79
CA ILE A 9 -1.52 5.27 8.10
C ILE A 9 -1.17 4.60 9.42
N VAL A 10 -0.23 3.65 9.35
CA VAL A 10 0.42 3.07 10.54
C VAL A 10 1.73 3.80 10.77
N ASP A 11 1.68 4.81 11.62
CA ASP A 11 2.83 5.66 11.93
C ASP A 11 3.66 5.03 13.03
N GLN A 12 4.87 4.62 12.68
CA GLN A 12 5.84 4.06 13.63
C GLN A 12 6.88 5.10 14.08
N SER A 13 6.73 6.38 13.78
CA SER A 13 7.65 7.44 14.16
C SER A 13 7.78 7.60 15.68
N GLU A 14 8.90 8.19 16.14
CA GLU A 14 9.11 8.43 17.57
C GLU A 14 8.01 9.30 18.19
N LYS A 15 7.51 10.27 17.41
CA LYS A 15 6.40 11.14 17.78
C LYS A 15 5.28 10.99 16.75
N PRO A 16 4.01 11.03 17.17
CA PRO A 16 2.89 11.00 16.24
C PRO A 16 2.97 12.12 15.21
N TRP A 17 2.63 11.81 13.96
CA TRP A 17 2.49 12.78 12.89
C TRP A 17 1.54 13.93 13.30
N PRO A 18 2.00 15.20 13.28
CA PRO A 18 1.19 16.32 13.74
C PRO A 18 -0.07 16.55 12.90
N GLU A 19 -0.05 16.24 11.61
CA GLU A 19 -1.17 16.46 10.68
C GLU A 19 -2.17 15.30 10.61
N ARG A 20 -2.08 14.32 11.51
CA ARG A 20 -2.96 13.13 11.54
C ARG A 20 -4.47 13.43 11.60
N GLY A 21 -4.88 14.65 11.98
CA GLY A 21 -6.28 15.08 12.03
C GLY A 21 -6.70 16.03 10.91
N ARG A 22 -5.83 16.30 9.93
CA ARG A 22 -6.13 17.15 8.79
C ARG A 22 -7.17 16.49 7.89
N ASP A 23 -8.05 17.31 7.30
CA ASP A 23 -8.94 16.86 6.24
C ASP A 23 -8.18 16.79 4.91
N PHE A 24 -8.06 15.57 4.38
CA PHE A 24 -7.41 15.28 3.09
C PHE A 24 -8.42 15.08 1.95
N GLY A 25 -9.72 15.18 2.23
CA GLY A 25 -10.78 14.91 1.26
C GLY A 25 -11.07 13.43 1.05
N PHE A 26 -10.57 12.56 1.92
CA PHE A 26 -10.88 11.12 2.01
C PHE A 26 -10.84 10.65 3.47
N PRO A 27 -11.54 9.56 3.83
CA PRO A 27 -11.46 8.97 5.16
C PRO A 27 -10.03 8.54 5.50
N LEU A 28 -9.50 9.05 6.61
CA LEU A 28 -8.18 8.69 7.13
C LEU A 28 -8.35 7.96 8.48
N CYS A 29 -7.85 6.74 8.56
CA CYS A 29 -7.63 6.02 9.81
C CYS A 29 -6.14 6.08 10.15
N TYR A 30 -5.82 6.77 11.24
CA TYR A 30 -4.45 6.94 11.70
C TYR A 30 -4.20 6.08 12.96
N TYR A 31 -3.15 5.27 12.94
CA TYR A 31 -2.72 4.44 14.06
C TYR A 31 -1.24 4.68 14.37
N HIS A 32 -0.95 5.25 15.54
CA HIS A 32 0.42 5.40 16.02
C HIS A 32 0.86 4.16 16.81
N SER A 33 2.05 3.65 16.50
CA SER A 33 2.65 2.52 17.22
C SER A 33 4.12 2.80 17.53
N PRO A 34 4.56 2.73 18.80
CA PRO A 34 5.98 2.86 19.12
C PRO A 34 6.80 1.63 18.71
N VAL A 35 6.16 0.53 18.32
CA VAL A 35 6.82 -0.73 17.92
C VAL A 35 7.17 -0.67 16.44
N LYS A 36 8.47 -0.69 16.12
CA LYS A 36 9.00 -0.62 14.76
C LYS A 36 8.87 -1.95 13.99
N GLY A 37 8.77 -1.84 12.67
CA GLY A 37 8.93 -2.94 11.72
C GLY A 37 7.86 -2.91 10.62
N ALA A 38 8.31 -2.92 9.36
CA ALA A 38 7.43 -2.80 8.19
C ALA A 38 6.36 -3.91 8.11
N VAL A 39 6.72 -5.17 8.41
CA VAL A 39 5.75 -6.28 8.43
C VAL A 39 4.66 -6.05 9.48
N ARG A 40 5.03 -5.57 10.67
CA ARG A 40 4.07 -5.27 11.74
C ARG A 40 3.16 -4.12 11.34
N ALA A 41 3.71 -3.08 10.72
CA ALA A 41 2.93 -1.95 10.21
C ALA A 41 1.90 -2.40 9.18
N ARG A 42 2.35 -3.16 8.16
CA ARG A 42 1.49 -3.69 7.09
C ARG A 42 0.38 -4.59 7.63
N ASN A 43 0.70 -5.51 8.55
CA ASN A 43 -0.31 -6.38 9.16
C ASN A 43 -1.32 -5.57 10.00
N THR A 44 -0.86 -4.59 10.77
CA THR A 44 -1.75 -3.72 11.54
C THR A 44 -2.69 -2.94 10.61
N GLY A 45 -2.15 -2.35 9.53
CA GLY A 45 -2.94 -1.64 8.54
C GLY A 45 -3.97 -2.56 7.86
N ALA A 46 -3.56 -3.78 7.49
CA ALA A 46 -4.45 -4.76 6.90
C ALA A 46 -5.59 -5.19 7.84
N MET A 47 -5.31 -5.32 9.14
CA MET A 47 -6.34 -5.63 10.15
C MET A 47 -7.32 -4.49 10.40
N LEU A 48 -6.89 -3.24 10.20
CA LEU A 48 -7.74 -2.05 10.35
C LEU A 48 -8.57 -1.77 9.08
N ALA A 49 -8.19 -2.33 7.93
CA ALA A 49 -8.84 -2.12 6.65
C ALA A 49 -10.28 -2.65 6.63
N GLN A 50 -11.20 -1.82 6.12
CA GLN A 50 -12.61 -2.17 5.95
C GLN A 50 -12.96 -2.44 4.48
N GLY A 51 -12.10 -2.03 3.55
CA GLY A 51 -12.26 -2.28 2.12
C GLY A 51 -12.26 -3.76 1.73
N LYS A 52 -12.93 -4.08 0.63
CA LYS A 52 -12.91 -5.45 0.02
C LYS A 52 -11.57 -5.81 -0.61
N VAL A 53 -10.78 -4.78 -0.94
CA VAL A 53 -9.43 -4.88 -1.48
C VAL A 53 -8.54 -3.98 -0.64
N ILE A 54 -7.39 -4.52 -0.23
CA ILE A 54 -6.35 -3.81 0.50
C ILE A 54 -5.27 -3.47 -0.53
N ALA A 55 -4.94 -2.18 -0.67
CA ALA A 55 -3.88 -1.69 -1.53
C ALA A 55 -2.72 -1.18 -0.67
N PHE A 56 -1.55 -1.79 -0.83
CA PHE A 56 -0.35 -1.42 -0.09
C PHE A 56 0.50 -0.45 -0.91
N THR A 57 1.02 0.56 -0.23
CA THR A 57 2.08 1.45 -0.71
C THR A 57 2.97 1.84 0.47
N ASP A 58 4.23 2.14 0.20
CA ASP A 58 5.19 2.58 1.22
C ASP A 58 5.18 4.12 1.35
N ASP A 59 5.68 4.65 2.46
CA ASP A 59 5.67 6.09 2.77
C ASP A 59 6.66 6.92 1.94
N ASP A 60 7.57 6.25 1.25
CA ASP A 60 8.50 6.79 0.26
C ASP A 60 8.04 6.58 -1.20
N CYS A 61 6.84 6.02 -1.40
CA CYS A 61 6.30 5.74 -2.73
C CYS A 61 5.23 6.75 -3.14
N ARG A 62 5.11 6.98 -4.46
CA ARG A 62 4.07 7.83 -5.05
C ARG A 62 3.18 7.05 -6.01
N PRO A 63 1.95 6.69 -5.62
CA PRO A 63 0.99 6.09 -6.52
C PRO A 63 0.62 7.00 -7.70
N GLY A 64 0.41 6.41 -8.87
CA GLY A 64 -0.10 7.14 -10.03
C GLY A 64 -1.55 7.63 -9.83
N PRO A 65 -2.00 8.70 -10.52
CA PRO A 65 -3.34 9.26 -10.32
C PRO A 65 -4.52 8.30 -10.54
N ASN A 66 -4.32 7.27 -11.37
CA ASN A 66 -5.32 6.25 -11.71
C ASN A 66 -4.98 4.88 -11.08
N TRP A 67 -4.09 4.84 -10.10
CA TRP A 67 -3.55 3.59 -9.53
C TRP A 67 -4.64 2.60 -9.08
N LEU A 68 -5.57 3.04 -8.23
CA LEU A 68 -6.67 2.21 -7.74
C LEU A 68 -7.64 1.79 -8.87
N ALA A 69 -8.02 2.73 -9.73
CA ALA A 69 -8.95 2.48 -10.83
C ALA A 69 -8.37 1.47 -11.85
N ASN A 70 -7.07 1.56 -12.13
CA ASN A 70 -6.37 0.65 -13.02
C ASN A 70 -6.34 -0.78 -12.48
N ALA A 71 -6.21 -0.95 -11.16
CA ALA A 71 -6.19 -2.27 -10.54
C ALA A 71 -7.60 -2.86 -10.35
N ARG A 72 -8.60 -2.02 -10.03
CA ARG A 72 -9.98 -2.45 -9.74
C ARG A 72 -10.55 -3.41 -10.78
N LYS A 73 -10.36 -3.11 -12.07
CA LYS A 73 -10.88 -3.93 -13.19
C LYS A 73 -10.43 -5.40 -13.14
N TYR A 74 -9.26 -5.70 -12.56
CA TYR A 74 -8.76 -7.07 -12.47
C TYR A 74 -9.46 -7.87 -11.37
N PHE A 75 -10.01 -7.20 -10.35
CA PHE A 75 -10.81 -7.85 -9.31
C PHE A 75 -12.24 -8.20 -9.76
N GLU A 76 -12.62 -7.84 -10.98
CA GLU A 76 -13.85 -8.34 -11.64
C GLU A 76 -13.62 -9.72 -12.30
N ILE A 77 -12.37 -10.14 -12.47
CA ILE A 77 -12.03 -11.43 -13.04
C ILE A 77 -12.13 -12.50 -11.94
N GLU A 78 -12.91 -13.55 -12.21
CA GLU A 78 -13.08 -14.68 -11.30
C GLU A 78 -11.73 -15.36 -11.00
N GLY A 79 -11.52 -15.73 -9.74
CA GLY A 79 -10.29 -16.38 -9.28
C GLY A 79 -9.11 -15.45 -8.99
N ILE A 80 -9.15 -14.17 -9.40
CA ILE A 80 -8.09 -13.21 -9.05
C ILE A 80 -8.22 -12.82 -7.57
N VAL A 81 -7.16 -13.10 -6.81
CA VAL A 81 -7.07 -12.79 -5.37
C VAL A 81 -6.13 -11.62 -5.06
N GLY A 82 -5.20 -11.31 -5.96
CA GLY A 82 -4.29 -10.18 -5.83
C GLY A 82 -3.63 -9.81 -7.16
N VAL A 83 -3.15 -8.58 -7.21
CA VAL A 83 -2.45 -7.98 -8.36
C VAL A 83 -1.25 -7.19 -7.86
N GLU A 84 -0.14 -7.28 -8.58
CA GLU A 84 1.04 -6.45 -8.37
C GLU A 84 1.19 -5.48 -9.55
N GLY A 85 1.45 -4.22 -9.26
CA GLY A 85 1.75 -3.21 -10.26
C GLY A 85 3.25 -2.98 -10.44
N ILE A 86 3.61 -2.26 -11.50
CA ILE A 86 5.00 -1.86 -11.76
C ILE A 86 5.47 -0.86 -10.70
N ILE A 87 6.71 -1.03 -10.23
CA ILE A 87 7.42 -0.12 -9.35
C ILE A 87 8.67 0.35 -10.09
N THR A 88 8.87 1.65 -10.15
CA THR A 88 10.06 2.29 -10.74
C THR A 88 10.75 3.13 -9.68
N SER A 89 12.08 3.09 -9.64
CA SER A 89 12.87 4.02 -8.83
C SER A 89 13.18 5.27 -9.64
N ASP A 90 13.23 6.43 -8.99
CA ASP A 90 13.79 7.68 -9.55
C ASP A 90 15.26 7.89 -9.14
N HIS A 91 15.79 7.09 -8.21
CA HIS A 91 17.17 7.12 -7.73
C HIS A 91 18.01 5.98 -8.32
N HIS A 92 18.29 6.04 -9.63
CA HIS A 92 19.20 5.08 -10.28
C HIS A 92 20.66 5.55 -10.17
N GLY A 93 21.55 4.68 -9.68
CA GLY A 93 23.00 4.96 -9.63
C GLY A 93 23.45 5.89 -8.50
N ASP A 94 22.62 6.07 -7.47
CA ASP A 94 22.99 6.78 -6.24
C ASP A 94 23.40 5.77 -5.18
N ASP A 95 24.67 5.83 -4.73
CA ASP A 95 25.23 4.90 -3.75
C ASP A 95 24.57 5.00 -2.36
N ASN A 96 23.83 6.08 -2.09
CA ASN A 96 23.10 6.24 -0.84
C ASN A 96 21.74 5.52 -0.82
N TRP A 97 21.27 5.04 -1.98
CA TRP A 97 19.95 4.45 -2.13
C TRP A 97 20.05 3.04 -2.69
N ARG A 98 19.20 2.16 -2.16
CA ARG A 98 18.97 0.85 -2.75
C ARG A 98 17.71 0.94 -3.61
N PRO A 99 17.81 1.06 -4.94
CA PRO A 99 16.63 1.12 -5.79
C PRO A 99 15.86 -0.20 -5.71
N VAL A 100 14.54 -0.08 -5.59
CA VAL A 100 13.62 -1.20 -5.61
C VAL A 100 12.74 -1.04 -6.85
N THR A 101 12.81 -2.00 -7.77
CA THR A 101 12.05 -2.01 -9.03
C THR A 101 11.75 -3.44 -9.45
N ASN A 102 10.58 -3.65 -10.06
CA ASN A 102 10.21 -4.92 -10.69
C ASN A 102 10.16 -4.82 -12.23
N VAL A 103 10.75 -3.76 -12.81
CA VAL A 103 10.89 -3.64 -14.27
C VAL A 103 11.79 -4.75 -14.80
N GLY A 104 11.28 -5.52 -15.77
CA GLY A 104 12.00 -6.65 -16.37
C GLY A 104 12.01 -7.93 -15.52
N PHE A 105 11.30 -7.95 -14.38
CA PHE A 105 11.08 -9.18 -13.63
C PHE A 105 9.96 -10.00 -14.28
N GLU A 106 10.27 -11.25 -14.61
CA GLU A 106 9.29 -12.25 -15.06
C GLU A 106 9.10 -13.27 -13.93
N SER A 107 8.06 -13.08 -13.10
CA SER A 107 7.48 -14.02 -12.10
C SER A 107 6.87 -13.24 -10.92
N ILE A 108 6.46 -13.96 -9.87
CA ILE A 108 5.85 -13.43 -8.66
C ILE A 108 6.92 -12.76 -7.79
N GLY A 109 6.95 -11.42 -7.77
CA GLY A 109 7.77 -10.64 -6.83
C GLY A 109 7.00 -10.22 -5.57
N PHE A 110 5.70 -9.96 -5.72
CA PHE A 110 4.79 -9.40 -4.70
C PHE A 110 5.43 -8.32 -3.84
N MET A 111 5.98 -7.31 -4.51
CA MET A 111 6.56 -6.16 -3.84
C MET A 111 5.44 -5.34 -3.19
N THR A 112 5.47 -5.24 -1.85
CA THR A 112 4.38 -4.64 -1.07
C THR A 112 4.14 -3.17 -1.39
N ALA A 113 5.10 -2.46 -1.98
CA ALA A 113 4.94 -1.06 -2.37
C ALA A 113 3.90 -0.84 -3.50
N ASN A 114 3.50 -1.91 -4.21
CA ASN A 114 2.45 -1.86 -5.23
C ASN A 114 1.68 -3.20 -5.31
N LEU A 115 1.25 -3.71 -4.15
CA LEU A 115 0.45 -4.92 -4.04
C LEU A 115 -0.99 -4.56 -3.70
N MET A 116 -1.96 -5.10 -4.44
CA MET A 116 -3.37 -5.07 -4.05
C MET A 116 -3.92 -6.47 -3.94
N VAL A 117 -4.78 -6.71 -2.95
CA VAL A 117 -5.19 -8.06 -2.57
C VAL A 117 -6.56 -8.03 -1.91
N ARG A 118 -7.39 -9.05 -2.15
CA ARG A 118 -8.71 -9.13 -1.51
C ARG A 118 -8.53 -9.24 0.00
N SER A 119 -9.29 -8.46 0.77
CA SER A 119 -9.24 -8.54 2.24
C SER A 119 -9.61 -9.93 2.76
N SER A 120 -10.48 -10.65 2.04
CA SER A 120 -10.83 -12.04 2.35
C SER A 120 -9.61 -12.95 2.46
N VAL A 121 -8.52 -12.71 1.72
CA VAL A 121 -7.28 -13.51 1.80
C VAL A 121 -6.61 -13.37 3.17
N PHE A 122 -6.74 -12.22 3.83
CA PHE A 122 -6.16 -11.97 5.16
C PHE A 122 -7.02 -12.54 6.28
N HIS A 123 -8.33 -12.63 6.09
CA HIS A 123 -9.27 -13.16 7.09
C HIS A 123 -9.35 -14.69 7.14
N TYR A 124 -8.60 -15.40 6.28
CA TYR A 124 -8.48 -16.87 6.32
C TYR A 124 -7.39 -17.37 7.28
N LEU A 125 -6.66 -16.46 7.96
CA LEU A 125 -5.67 -16.77 9.00
C LEU A 125 -6.25 -16.53 10.40
#